data_AF-A0A7Y1YD83-F1
#
_entry.id   AF-A0A7Y1YD83-F1
#
_cell.length_a   1.000
_cell.length_b   1.000
_cell.length_c   1.000
_cell.angle_alpha   90.00
_cell.angle_beta   90.00
_cell.angle_gamma   90.00
#
_symmetry.space_group_name_H-M   'P 1'
#
loop_
_entity.id
_entity.type
_entity.pdbx_description
1 polymer ?
#
loop_
_entity_poly.entity_id
_entity_poly.type
_entity_poly.pdbx_seq_one_letter_code
_entity_poly.pdbx_strand_id
1 'polypeptide(L)'
;MTVVPEYLLLSGYLSRCYPQRVFLSGGTSDQLISSVDICATTHALAGVRKPTYMHGKVFLGEQIEEEREAIFSSLARIGGVHFKTRAIRTKKYRYIKNLNNGPSILECSTEYRKARLPYYSTLLILDNYNKLQGAEKTLVTPYHWSSCMT
;
A
#
# COMPACT_ATOMS: atom_id res chain seq x y z
N MET A 1 1.67 39.16 43.62
CA MET A 1 2.80 38.57 42.86
C MET A 1 2.36 37.21 42.39
N THR A 2 1.81 37.12 41.18
CA THR A 2 1.35 35.85 40.61
C THR A 2 2.43 35.39 39.64
N VAL A 3 3.20 34.39 40.04
CA VAL A 3 4.23 33.76 39.21
C VAL A 3 3.49 33.00 38.11
N VAL A 4 3.52 33.52 36.88
CA VAL A 4 3.03 32.81 35.70
C VAL A 4 4.16 31.88 35.25
N PRO A 5 3.95 30.56 35.17
CA PRO A 5 5.01 29.63 34.78
C PRO A 5 5.41 29.86 33.31
N GLU A 6 6.70 29.98 33.05
CA GLU A 6 7.33 30.24 31.74
C GLU A 6 6.93 29.20 30.65
N TYR A 7 6.48 28.01 31.05
CA TYR A 7 6.07 26.93 30.16
C TYR A 7 4.77 27.22 29.38
N LEU A 8 3.93 28.15 29.85
CA LEU A 8 2.68 28.50 29.17
C LEU A 8 2.88 29.46 27.99
N LEU A 9 4.01 30.18 27.93
CA LEU A 9 4.32 31.11 26.84
C LEU A 9 4.80 30.38 25.58
N LEU A 10 5.55 29.29 25.71
CA LEU A 10 6.01 28.50 24.55
C LEU A 10 4.89 27.69 23.88
N SER A 11 3.85 27.31 24.64
CA SER A 11 2.65 26.64 24.10
C SER A 11 1.80 27.60 23.26
N GLY A 12 1.70 28.87 23.67
CA GLY A 12 0.85 29.89 23.02
C GLY A 12 1.37 30.41 21.68
N TYR A 13 2.69 30.46 21.46
CA TYR A 13 3.26 30.92 20.18
C TYR A 13 3.14 29.87 19.07
N LEU A 14 3.21 28.58 19.41
CA LEU A 14 3.06 27.48 18.45
C LEU A 14 1.59 27.20 18.07
N SER A 15 0.62 27.68 18.84
CA SER A 15 -0.81 27.57 18.51
C SER A 15 -1.27 28.53 17.41
N ARG A 16 -0.47 29.55 17.05
CA ARG A 16 -0.87 30.57 16.06
C ARG A 16 -0.61 30.17 14.60
N CYS A 17 0.26 29.19 14.36
CA CYS A 17 0.69 28.82 13.01
C CYS A 17 -0.06 27.61 12.41
N TYR A 18 -0.84 26.85 13.19
CA TYR A 18 -1.63 25.72 12.67
C TYR A 18 -2.92 25.55 13.48
N PRO A 19 -4.07 26.08 12.99
CA PRO A 19 -5.35 25.73 13.55
C PRO A 19 -5.64 24.25 13.24
N GLN A 20 -6.14 23.52 14.25
CA GLN A 20 -6.56 22.12 14.20
C GLN A 20 -5.42 21.09 14.11
N ARG A 21 -4.75 20.85 15.24
CA ARG A 21 -3.95 19.63 15.43
C ARG A 21 -4.86 18.41 15.51
N VAL A 22 -5.07 17.73 14.39
CA VAL A 22 -5.48 16.32 14.41
C VAL A 22 -4.29 15.43 14.86
N PHE A 23 -3.06 15.93 14.70
CA PHE A 23 -1.83 15.25 15.12
C PHE A 23 -1.12 16.03 16.23
N LEU A 24 -0.99 15.41 17.39
CA LEU A 24 -0.19 15.93 18.51
C LEU A 24 1.29 15.61 18.27
N SER A 25 2.17 16.50 18.71
CA SER A 25 3.62 16.24 18.67
C SER A 25 3.93 15.03 19.55
N GLY A 26 4.58 14.01 18.99
CA GLY A 26 4.82 12.73 19.68
C GLY A 26 3.57 11.86 19.87
N GLY A 27 2.43 12.25 19.29
CA GLY A 27 1.20 11.47 19.30
C GLY A 27 1.14 10.42 18.19
N THR A 28 0.18 9.50 18.32
CA THR A 28 -0.17 8.51 17.30
C THR A 28 -1.56 8.81 16.73
N SER A 29 -1.85 8.31 15.53
CA SER A 29 -3.17 8.43 14.91
C SER A 29 -3.52 7.15 14.17
N ASP A 30 -4.76 6.69 14.36
CA ASP A 30 -5.31 5.50 13.71
C ASP A 30 -6.06 5.82 12.41
N GLN A 31 -5.83 7.02 11.86
CA GLN A 31 -6.50 7.47 10.64
C GLN A 31 -6.10 6.64 9.41
N LEU A 32 -7.08 6.40 8.55
CA LEU A 32 -6.86 5.70 7.29
C LEU A 32 -6.27 6.60 6.19
N ILE A 33 -4.94 6.69 6.15
CA ILE A 33 -4.19 7.47 5.14
C ILE A 33 -3.70 6.58 3.98
N SER A 34 -3.78 7.10 2.76
CA SER A 34 -3.29 6.50 1.52
C SER A 34 -2.24 7.39 0.86
N SER A 35 -1.34 6.82 0.06
CA SER A 35 -0.27 7.59 -0.60
C SER A 35 -0.80 8.70 -1.53
N VAL A 36 -2.00 8.54 -2.09
CA VAL A 36 -2.65 9.59 -2.92
C VAL A 36 -3.00 10.86 -2.12
N ASP A 37 -3.09 10.75 -0.80
CA ASP A 37 -3.43 11.87 0.09
C ASP A 37 -2.28 12.83 0.29
N ILE A 38 -1.06 12.33 0.13
CA ILE A 38 0.14 13.15 0.23
C ILE A 38 0.04 14.27 -0.81
N CYS A 39 -0.30 13.94 -2.05
CA CYS A 39 -0.46 14.94 -3.12
C CYS A 39 -1.57 15.95 -2.82
N ALA A 40 -2.75 15.48 -2.37
CA ALA A 40 -3.87 16.36 -2.01
C ALA A 40 -3.52 17.30 -0.85
N THR A 41 -2.86 16.77 0.17
CA THR A 41 -2.45 17.50 1.36
C THR A 41 -1.35 18.51 1.04
N THR A 42 -0.40 18.16 0.17
CA THR A 42 0.62 19.11 -0.31
C THR A 42 0.00 20.32 -1.02
N HIS A 43 -1.06 20.13 -1.82
CA HIS A 43 -1.77 21.26 -2.44
C HIS A 43 -2.37 22.18 -1.39
N ALA A 44 -3.09 21.60 -0.41
CA ALA A 44 -3.71 22.36 0.67
C ALA A 44 -2.69 23.13 1.51
N LEU A 45 -1.55 22.51 1.85
CA LEU A 45 -0.46 23.16 2.58
C LEU A 45 0.21 24.28 1.79
N ALA A 46 0.22 24.19 0.46
CA ALA A 46 0.68 25.27 -0.41
C ALA A 46 -0.33 26.41 -0.56
N GLY A 47 -1.48 26.36 0.13
CA GLY A 47 -2.57 27.33 0.01
C GLY A 47 -3.39 27.18 -1.27
N VAL A 48 -3.18 26.12 -2.05
CA VAL A 48 -3.90 25.84 -3.30
C VAL A 48 -5.07 24.90 -3.01
N ARG A 49 -6.26 25.24 -3.51
CA ARG A 49 -7.42 24.36 -3.37
C ARG A 49 -7.20 23.05 -4.12
N LYS A 50 -7.49 21.93 -3.44
CA LYS A 50 -7.46 20.60 -4.06
C LYS A 50 -8.41 20.54 -5.27
N PRO A 51 -7.95 20.09 -6.45
CA PRO A 51 -8.82 19.89 -7.61
C PRO A 51 -9.93 18.84 -7.35
N THR A 52 -11.10 19.02 -7.97
CA THR A 52 -12.27 18.15 -7.75
C THR A 52 -12.09 16.72 -8.24
N TYR A 53 -11.20 16.48 -9.20
CA TYR A 53 -10.90 15.15 -9.74
C TYR A 53 -9.88 14.36 -8.89
N MET A 54 -9.26 14.98 -7.88
CA MET A 54 -8.35 14.25 -6.99
C MET A 54 -9.14 13.40 -5.99
N HIS A 55 -8.82 12.11 -6.00
CA HIS A 55 -9.41 11.14 -5.08
C HIS A 55 -8.74 11.15 -3.69
N GLY A 56 -7.57 11.78 -3.56
CA GLY A 56 -6.90 11.97 -2.28
C GLY A 56 -7.70 12.88 -1.34
N LYS A 57 -7.54 12.65 -0.03
CA LYS A 57 -8.15 13.46 1.04
C LYS A 57 -7.08 14.28 1.75
N VAL A 58 -7.38 15.55 2.00
CA VAL A 58 -6.51 16.41 2.82
C VAL A 58 -6.64 15.98 4.28
N PHE A 59 -5.54 15.51 4.89
CA PHE A 59 -5.54 15.03 6.28
C PHE A 59 -4.79 15.95 7.25
N LEU A 60 -4.19 17.03 6.75
CA LEU A 60 -3.41 17.98 7.55
C LEU A 60 -3.64 19.42 7.07
N GLY A 61 -3.62 20.39 8.00
CA GLY A 61 -3.74 21.82 7.72
C GLY A 61 -5.15 22.36 7.91
N GLU A 62 -5.40 23.58 7.45
CA GLU A 62 -6.70 24.25 7.64
C GLU A 62 -7.82 23.72 6.74
N GLN A 63 -7.44 23.01 5.67
CA GLN A 63 -8.37 22.48 4.67
C GLN A 63 -8.63 20.97 4.88
N ILE A 64 -8.57 20.49 6.12
CA ILE A 64 -8.80 19.08 6.45
C ILE A 64 -10.18 18.62 5.95
N GLU A 65 -10.19 17.46 5.31
CA GLU A 65 -11.40 16.77 4.90
C GLU A 65 -11.76 15.66 5.89
N GLU A 66 -13.02 15.21 5.86
CA GLU A 66 -13.49 14.09 6.67
C GLU A 66 -12.67 12.80 6.44
N GLU A 67 -12.45 12.06 7.52
CA GLU A 67 -11.78 10.77 7.49
C GLU A 67 -12.57 9.78 6.63
N ARG A 68 -11.87 9.03 5.77
CA ARG A 68 -12.50 7.96 4.99
C ARG A 68 -12.79 6.72 5.83
N GLU A 69 -13.81 5.98 5.42
CA GLU A 69 -14.15 4.69 6.01
C GLU A 69 -13.26 3.54 5.49
N ALA A 70 -12.77 3.65 4.25
CA ALA A 70 -12.00 2.60 3.59
C ALA A 70 -10.96 3.13 2.60
N ILE A 71 -9.82 2.43 2.50
CA ILE A 71 -8.76 2.65 1.52
C ILE A 71 -8.88 1.64 0.39
N PHE A 72 -8.80 2.14 -0.84
CA PHE A 72 -8.72 1.32 -2.04
C PHE A 72 -7.28 1.23 -2.52
N SER A 73 -6.85 0.02 -2.87
CA SER A 73 -5.55 -0.23 -3.46
C SER A 73 -5.68 -1.15 -4.66
N SER A 74 -4.85 -0.90 -5.66
CA SER A 74 -4.84 -1.68 -6.88
C SER A 74 -3.42 -2.00 -7.29
N LEU A 75 -3.23 -3.22 -7.75
CA LEU A 75 -2.00 -3.71 -8.33
C LEU A 75 -2.35 -4.29 -9.70
N ALA A 76 -1.53 -4.00 -10.70
CA ALA A 76 -1.74 -4.49 -12.06
C ALA A 76 -0.53 -5.23 -12.61
N ARG A 77 0.68 -4.74 -12.32
CA ARG A 77 1.94 -5.29 -12.79
C ARG A 77 2.99 -5.19 -11.68
N ILE A 78 3.73 -6.26 -11.45
CA ILE A 78 4.95 -6.27 -10.64
C ILE A 78 6.08 -6.70 -11.57
N GLY A 79 7.06 -5.83 -11.80
CA GLY A 79 8.14 -6.14 -12.75
C GLY A 79 7.58 -6.48 -14.14
N GLY A 80 7.96 -7.62 -14.72
CA GLY A 80 7.43 -8.10 -16.01
C GLY A 80 6.12 -8.86 -15.92
N VAL A 81 5.57 -9.08 -14.72
CA VAL A 81 4.49 -10.06 -14.50
C VAL A 81 3.15 -9.35 -14.33
N HIS A 82 2.15 -9.83 -15.08
CA HIS A 82 0.76 -9.37 -14.98
C HIS A 82 0.07 -9.97 -13.75
N PHE A 83 0.29 -9.33 -12.60
CA PHE A 83 -0.34 -9.69 -11.34
C PHE A 83 -1.42 -8.66 -10.96
N LYS A 84 -2.68 -8.99 -11.30
CA LYS A 84 -3.82 -8.10 -11.12
C LYS A 84 -4.55 -8.39 -9.82
N THR A 85 -4.50 -7.44 -8.89
CA THR A 85 -5.16 -7.54 -7.60
C THR A 85 -5.89 -6.24 -7.27
N ARG A 86 -7.01 -6.36 -6.57
CA ARG A 86 -7.76 -5.23 -5.99
C ARG A 86 -7.94 -5.49 -4.51
N ALA A 87 -7.81 -4.45 -3.70
CA ALA A 87 -7.97 -4.58 -2.27
C ALA A 87 -8.66 -3.37 -1.66
N ILE A 88 -9.43 -3.65 -0.62
CA ILE A 88 -10.14 -2.68 0.20
C ILE A 88 -9.71 -2.90 1.65
N ARG A 89 -9.35 -1.82 2.35
CA ARG A 89 -8.96 -1.86 3.76
C ARG A 89 -9.83 -0.91 4.57
N THR A 90 -10.42 -1.41 5.64
CA THR A 90 -11.05 -0.61 6.70
C THR A 90 -10.12 -0.58 7.93
N LYS A 91 -10.56 0.04 9.03
CA LYS A 91 -9.78 0.05 10.30
C LYS A 91 -9.56 -1.36 10.86
N LYS A 92 -10.49 -2.29 10.63
CA LYS A 92 -10.46 -3.65 11.20
C LYS A 92 -10.02 -4.73 10.23
N TYR A 93 -10.36 -4.60 8.94
CA TYR A 93 -10.21 -5.68 7.98
C TYR A 93 -9.55 -5.22 6.68
N ARG A 94 -8.94 -6.16 5.98
CA ARG A 94 -8.42 -5.96 4.62
C ARG A 94 -8.91 -7.11 3.74
N TYR A 95 -9.69 -6.79 2.73
CA TYR A 95 -10.12 -7.72 1.70
C TYR A 95 -9.21 -7.58 0.48
N ILE A 96 -8.74 -8.70 -0.06
CA ILE A 96 -7.87 -8.75 -1.24
C ILE A 96 -8.49 -9.75 -2.23
N LYS A 97 -8.79 -9.27 -3.44
CA LYS A 97 -9.25 -10.09 -4.55
C LYS A 97 -8.15 -10.19 -5.61
N ASN A 98 -7.60 -11.38 -5.79
CA ASN A 98 -6.74 -11.71 -6.90
C ASN A 98 -7.63 -11.98 -8.13
N LEU A 99 -7.42 -11.21 -9.20
CA LEU A 99 -8.23 -11.28 -10.41
C LEU A 99 -7.66 -12.25 -11.45
N ASN A 100 -6.37 -12.56 -11.34
CA ASN A 100 -5.71 -13.56 -12.15
C ASN A 100 -5.47 -14.80 -11.29
N ASN A 101 -5.59 -15.99 -11.89
CA ASN A 101 -5.05 -17.22 -11.31
C ASN A 101 -3.57 -16.95 -11.00
N GLY A 102 -3.13 -17.23 -9.77
CA GLY A 102 -1.79 -16.87 -9.33
C GLY A 102 -0.75 -17.44 -10.30
N PRO A 103 0.21 -16.64 -10.79
CA PRO A 103 1.26 -17.19 -11.64
C PRO A 103 2.05 -18.22 -10.83
N SER A 104 2.62 -19.21 -11.50
CA SER A 104 3.56 -20.12 -10.82
C SER A 104 4.73 -19.31 -10.22
N ILE A 105 5.48 -19.90 -9.29
CA ILE A 105 6.70 -19.25 -8.76
C ILE A 105 7.66 -18.89 -9.89
N LEU A 106 7.71 -19.73 -10.92
CA LEU A 106 8.52 -19.51 -12.11
C LEU A 106 7.99 -18.33 -12.95
N GLU A 107 6.67 -18.20 -13.12
CA GLU A 107 6.06 -17.06 -13.81
C GLU A 107 6.16 -15.75 -13.02
N CYS A 108 6.13 -15.82 -11.69
CA CYS A 108 6.33 -14.67 -10.80
C CYS A 108 7.79 -14.16 -10.79
N SER A 109 8.73 -14.93 -11.36
CA SER A 109 10.13 -14.51 -11.40
C SER A 109 10.38 -13.46 -12.48
N THR A 110 11.17 -12.44 -12.12
CA THR A 110 11.59 -11.41 -13.08
C THR A 110 12.54 -12.00 -14.13
N GLU A 111 12.51 -11.46 -15.34
CA GLU A 111 13.38 -11.91 -16.44
C GLU A 111 14.87 -11.89 -16.07
N TYR A 112 15.30 -10.91 -15.26
CA TYR A 112 16.65 -10.88 -14.70
C TYR A 112 17.00 -12.15 -13.90
N ARG A 113 16.08 -12.62 -13.06
CA ARG A 113 16.31 -13.82 -12.24
C ARG A 113 16.36 -15.07 -13.11
N LYS A 114 15.49 -15.17 -14.12
CA LYS A 114 15.49 -16.28 -15.09
C LYS A 114 16.80 -16.33 -15.88
N ALA A 115 17.33 -15.18 -16.29
CA ALA A 115 18.58 -15.09 -17.04
C ALA A 115 19.82 -15.41 -16.20
N ARG A 116 19.83 -15.05 -14.91
CA ARG A 116 21.03 -15.14 -14.07
C ARG A 116 21.10 -16.40 -13.20
N LEU A 117 19.95 -17.00 -12.87
CA LEU A 117 19.89 -18.14 -11.96
C LEU A 117 19.59 -19.41 -12.76
N PRO A 118 20.56 -20.33 -12.91
CA PRO A 118 20.45 -21.47 -13.81
C PRO A 118 19.35 -22.46 -13.38
N TYR A 119 18.91 -22.42 -12.12
CA TYR A 119 17.86 -23.33 -11.66
C TYR A 119 16.52 -23.09 -12.36
N TYR A 120 16.21 -21.89 -12.84
CA TYR A 120 14.96 -21.65 -13.60
C TYR A 120 14.99 -22.39 -14.94
N SER A 121 16.10 -22.35 -15.66
CA SER A 121 16.27 -23.16 -16.88
C SER A 121 16.25 -24.65 -16.58
N THR A 122 16.90 -25.08 -15.49
CA THR A 122 16.91 -26.50 -15.10
C THR A 122 15.50 -27.01 -14.76
N LEU A 123 14.70 -26.23 -14.04
CA LEU A 123 13.32 -26.59 -13.72
C LEU A 123 12.48 -26.80 -14.98
N LEU A 124 12.58 -25.89 -15.97
CA LEU A 124 11.88 -26.03 -17.24
C LEU A 124 12.32 -27.28 -18.02
N ILE A 125 13.62 -27.58 -18.03
CA ILE A 125 14.17 -28.77 -18.68
C ILE A 125 13.65 -30.05 -18.00
N LEU A 126 13.71 -30.12 -16.67
CA LEU A 126 13.22 -31.26 -15.90
C LEU A 126 11.70 -31.45 -16.04
N ASP A 127 10.95 -30.36 -16.13
CA ASP A 127 9.51 -30.39 -16.35
C ASP A 127 9.17 -31.00 -17.72
N ASN A 128 9.89 -30.59 -18.77
CA ASN A 128 9.76 -31.16 -20.12
C ASN A 128 10.08 -32.65 -20.17
N TYR A 129 11.01 -33.13 -19.33
CA TYR A 129 11.31 -34.56 -19.19
C TYR A 129 10.37 -35.31 -18.23
N ASN A 130 9.34 -34.65 -17.67
CA ASN A 130 8.44 -35.19 -16.67
C ASN A 130 9.16 -35.75 -15.42
N LYS A 131 10.28 -35.13 -15.02
CA LYS A 131 11.08 -35.55 -13.86
C LYS A 131 10.69 -34.85 -12.56
N LEU A 132 9.94 -33.75 -12.62
CA LEU A 132 9.49 -33.02 -11.44
C LEU A 132 8.31 -33.75 -10.77
N GLN A 133 8.39 -33.94 -9.45
CA GLN A 133 7.34 -34.60 -8.67
C GLN A 133 6.98 -33.81 -7.41
N GLY A 134 5.75 -33.99 -6.91
CA GLY A 134 5.27 -33.41 -5.67
C GLY A 134 5.47 -31.89 -5.61
N ALA A 135 6.18 -31.42 -4.58
CA ALA A 135 6.42 -30.00 -4.33
C ALA A 135 7.21 -29.29 -5.44
N GLU A 136 8.06 -30.01 -6.19
CA GLU A 136 8.86 -29.43 -7.27
C GLU A 136 7.98 -29.04 -8.46
N LYS A 137 7.00 -29.89 -8.80
CA LYS A 137 6.05 -29.64 -9.88
C LYS A 137 5.22 -28.38 -9.61
N THR A 138 4.88 -28.14 -8.34
CA THR A 138 4.16 -26.94 -7.89
C THR A 138 4.89 -25.63 -8.22
N LEU A 139 6.22 -25.64 -8.34
CA LEU A 139 6.99 -24.44 -8.67
C LEU A 139 6.77 -23.95 -10.12
N VAL A 140 6.45 -24.89 -11.02
CA VAL A 140 6.28 -24.64 -12.45
C VAL A 140 4.79 -24.50 -12.81
N THR A 141 3.91 -25.24 -12.13
CA THR A 141 2.48 -25.21 -12.43
C THR A 141 1.81 -23.92 -11.93
N PRO A 142 0.98 -23.25 -12.76
CA PRO A 142 0.19 -22.10 -12.32
C PRO A 142 -0.73 -22.45 -11.16
N TYR A 143 -0.99 -21.47 -10.30
CA TYR A 143 -1.86 -21.66 -9.15
C TYR A 143 -3.32 -21.63 -9.60
N HIS A 144 -3.98 -22.80 -9.57
CA HIS A 144 -5.43 -22.90 -9.81
C HIS A 144 -6.16 -22.73 -8.49
N TRP A 145 -7.04 -21.73 -8.40
CA TRP A 145 -7.78 -21.44 -7.15
C TRP A 145 -8.63 -22.63 -6.65
N SER A 146 -9.03 -23.52 -7.57
CA SER A 146 -9.86 -24.70 -7.30
C SER A 146 -9.17 -25.79 -6.46
N SER A 147 -7.84 -25.82 -6.40
CA SER A 147 -7.10 -26.85 -5.65
C SER A 147 -6.93 -26.56 -4.16
N CYS A 148 -7.37 -25.40 -3.68
CA CYS A 148 -7.25 -25.00 -2.26
C CYS A 148 -8.50 -25.32 -1.42
N MET A 149 -9.58 -25.85 -2.01
CA MET A 149 -10.85 -26.15 -1.32
C MET A 149 -11.03 -27.64 -0.98
N THR A 150 -10.01 -28.46 -1.20
CA THR A 150 -9.90 -29.87 -0.75
C THR A 150 -8.79 -29.97 0.26
#